data_AF-A0A843LHP9-F1
#
_entry.id   AF-A0A843LHP9-F1
#
_cell.length_a   1.000
_cell.length_b   1.000
_cell.length_c   1.000
_cell.angle_alpha   90.00
_cell.angle_beta   90.00
_cell.angle_gamma   90.00
#
_symmetry.space_group_name_H-M   'P 1'
#
loop_
_entity.id
_entity.type
_entity.pdbx_description
1 polymer ?
#
loop_
_entity_poly.entity_id
_entity_poly.type
_entity_poly.pdbx_seq_one_letter_code
_entity_poly.pdbx_strand_id
1 'polypeptide(L)'
;RLTLEEHKRLLAAIGMAKIMAPPTDCLSPIGAQLIKKGLRNVLNEVRPEFYAPPITRDPKVHSGNPFLVEVGIVYGGDLPKDAPVQILRFANRVPLLYQQGACAITKAVESVDWRRYGLEQRGGSGIPFGPAIILVHVASTKVPFTSEAKEAIATIPEIQAEIELALKICGRSLKTHLNKKETKSKTRVKFEIVQEILPLIAQKSAKIVGKPVPKLSGSITKIMNVVWVDDAVSFEKGHHRIRVSIYNYTPQSQKFNLHMVLPPGAFDYKGLQFFPTEVREDGKVTWELPKIASTERLDINFSLSGLNKEDYDENEIYASGIDPVAIIGAEPLPGDWDLKGLEVTESVEAKGPAPEEEEEEVDYDEAKEALNDD
;
A
#
# COMPACT_ATOMS: atom_id res chain seq x y z
N ARG A 1 25.81 3.45 -53.23
CA ARG A 1 26.08 4.30 -52.06
C ARG A 1 24.95 5.31 -51.99
N LEU A 2 24.22 5.37 -50.88
CA LEU A 2 23.19 6.39 -50.67
C LEU A 2 23.87 7.76 -50.46
N THR A 3 23.27 8.81 -50.98
CA THR A 3 23.69 10.20 -50.75
C THR A 3 23.26 10.67 -49.36
N LEU A 4 23.86 11.75 -48.84
CA LEU A 4 23.56 12.27 -47.50
C LEU A 4 22.08 12.71 -47.39
N GLU A 5 21.51 13.23 -48.48
CA GLU A 5 20.10 13.61 -48.56
C GLU A 5 19.16 12.40 -48.53
N GLU A 6 19.52 11.31 -49.18
CA GLU A 6 18.74 10.07 -49.16
C GLU A 6 18.75 9.44 -47.75
N HIS A 7 19.87 9.49 -47.02
CA HIS A 7 19.92 9.06 -45.62
C HIS A 7 19.00 9.89 -44.72
N LYS A 8 18.98 11.22 -44.88
CA LYS A 8 18.08 12.10 -44.13
C LYS A 8 16.61 11.80 -44.43
N ARG A 9 16.27 11.58 -45.71
CA ARG A 9 14.91 11.18 -46.13
C ARG A 9 14.50 9.84 -45.52
N LEU A 10 15.39 8.85 -45.51
CA LEU A 10 15.12 7.55 -44.90
C LEU A 10 14.90 7.65 -43.38
N LEU A 11 15.75 8.41 -42.67
CA LEU A 11 15.60 8.64 -41.23
C LEU A 11 14.27 9.33 -40.90
N ALA A 12 13.89 10.34 -41.69
CA ALA A 12 12.60 11.00 -41.52
C ALA A 12 11.43 10.03 -41.77
N ALA A 13 11.51 9.21 -42.83
CA ALA A 13 10.48 8.22 -43.14
C ALA A 13 10.32 7.18 -42.02
N ILE A 14 11.42 6.71 -41.41
CA ILE A 14 11.38 5.79 -40.27
C ILE A 14 10.72 6.44 -39.05
N GLY A 15 10.99 7.71 -38.78
CA GLY A 15 10.37 8.44 -37.66
C GLY A 15 8.85 8.66 -37.83
N MET A 16 8.36 8.73 -39.07
CA MET A 16 6.92 8.87 -39.36
C MET A 16 6.19 7.51 -39.36
N ALA A 17 6.91 6.41 -39.59
CA ALA A 17 6.32 5.08 -39.64
C ALA A 17 6.03 4.53 -38.24
N LYS A 18 4.81 4.05 -38.00
CA LYS A 18 4.45 3.37 -36.76
C LYS A 18 4.97 1.93 -36.79
N ILE A 19 6.08 1.67 -36.10
CA ILE A 19 6.70 0.36 -35.99
C ILE A 19 6.22 -0.34 -34.70
N MET A 20 6.24 -1.67 -34.69
CA MET A 20 5.98 -2.48 -33.50
C MET A 20 6.98 -2.13 -32.38
N ALA A 21 6.52 -2.22 -31.13
CA ALA A 21 7.39 -2.00 -29.98
C ALA A 21 8.54 -3.05 -29.97
N PRO A 22 9.77 -2.65 -29.59
CA PRO A 22 10.88 -3.56 -29.43
C PRO A 22 10.61 -4.61 -28.34
N PRO A 23 11.27 -5.78 -28.41
CA PRO A 23 11.12 -6.83 -27.40
C PRO A 23 11.63 -6.34 -26.03
N THR A 24 10.88 -6.69 -24.98
CA THR A 24 11.14 -6.27 -23.60
C THR A 24 11.91 -7.31 -22.78
N ASP A 25 12.16 -8.50 -23.34
CA ASP A 25 12.91 -9.61 -22.71
C ASP A 25 14.37 -9.25 -22.38
N CYS A 26 14.90 -8.20 -23.04
CA CYS A 26 16.29 -7.80 -22.94
C CYS A 26 16.61 -7.04 -21.63
N LEU A 27 15.62 -6.80 -20.77
CA LEU A 27 15.79 -6.09 -19.51
C LEU A 27 15.96 -7.06 -18.33
N SER A 28 16.89 -6.73 -17.44
CA SER A 28 17.15 -7.52 -16.22
C SER A 28 16.80 -6.69 -14.97
N PRO A 29 15.55 -6.77 -14.46
CA PRO A 29 15.15 -6.12 -13.21
C PRO A 29 15.99 -6.58 -12.01
N ILE A 30 15.99 -5.79 -10.94
CA ILE A 30 16.44 -6.25 -9.62
C ILE A 30 15.36 -7.14 -9.00
N GLY A 31 14.09 -6.74 -9.13
CA GLY A 31 12.94 -7.46 -8.58
C GLY A 31 12.59 -7.03 -7.16
N ALA A 32 11.29 -6.99 -6.87
CA ALA A 32 10.75 -6.43 -5.64
C ALA A 32 11.30 -7.11 -4.36
N GLN A 33 11.46 -8.43 -4.37
CA GLN A 33 11.97 -9.18 -3.22
C GLN A 33 13.45 -8.87 -2.93
N LEU A 34 14.27 -8.75 -3.97
CA LEU A 34 15.69 -8.41 -3.81
C LEU A 34 15.87 -6.96 -3.36
N ILE A 35 15.04 -6.03 -3.85
CA ILE A 35 15.04 -4.64 -3.37
C ILE A 35 14.71 -4.60 -1.87
N LYS A 36 13.67 -5.31 -1.42
CA LYS A 36 13.28 -5.37 0.00
C LYS A 36 14.40 -5.94 0.87
N LYS A 37 15.00 -7.06 0.45
CA LYS A 37 16.14 -7.69 1.17
C LYS A 37 17.38 -6.80 1.20
N GLY A 38 17.71 -6.15 0.08
CA GLY A 38 18.85 -5.25 -0.02
C GLY A 38 18.70 -4.03 0.88
N LEU A 39 17.53 -3.38 0.86
CA LEU A 39 17.24 -2.24 1.72
C LEU A 39 17.25 -2.64 3.21
N ARG A 40 16.68 -3.80 3.57
CA ARG A 40 16.77 -4.32 4.95
C ARG A 40 18.22 -4.50 5.40
N ASN A 41 19.04 -5.18 4.59
CA ASN A 41 20.43 -5.46 4.95
C ASN A 41 21.26 -4.17 5.10
N VAL A 42 21.15 -3.23 4.16
CA VAL A 42 21.88 -1.96 4.19
C VAL A 42 21.42 -1.07 5.33
N LEU A 43 20.13 -1.09 5.66
CA LEU A 43 19.52 -0.25 6.69
C LEU A 43 19.33 -0.98 8.03
N ASN A 44 20.01 -2.11 8.24
CA ASN A 44 19.91 -2.90 9.48
C ASN A 44 20.26 -2.08 10.73
N GLU A 45 21.20 -1.13 10.62
CA GLU A 45 21.57 -0.23 11.71
C GLU A 45 20.46 0.78 12.03
N VAL A 46 19.75 1.25 11.00
CA VAL A 46 18.73 2.30 11.10
C VAL A 46 17.38 1.73 11.56
N ARG A 47 17.21 0.40 11.49
CA ARG A 47 15.98 -0.34 11.82
C ARG A 47 14.70 0.36 11.34
N PRO A 48 14.53 0.57 10.03
CA PRO A 48 13.32 1.16 9.50
C PRO A 48 12.06 0.44 9.96
N GLU A 49 11.05 1.23 10.31
CA GLU A 49 9.77 0.75 10.81
C GLU A 49 8.93 0.12 9.69
N PHE A 50 9.02 0.67 8.48
CA PHE A 50 8.19 0.25 7.37
C PHE A 50 8.96 0.17 6.07
N TYR A 51 8.74 -0.93 5.35
CA TYR A 51 9.21 -1.13 3.98
C TYR A 51 8.00 -1.21 3.09
N ALA A 52 7.77 -0.16 2.29
CA ALA A 52 6.72 -0.21 1.28
C ALA A 52 7.01 -1.36 0.31
N PRO A 53 6.00 -2.16 -0.09
CA PRO A 53 6.18 -3.19 -1.11
C PRO A 53 6.84 -2.56 -2.35
N PRO A 54 8.06 -3.00 -2.73
CA PRO A 54 8.72 -2.41 -3.88
C PRO A 54 7.93 -2.70 -5.15
N ILE A 55 7.84 -1.71 -6.03
CA ILE A 55 7.05 -1.80 -7.25
C ILE A 55 8.00 -1.91 -8.43
N THR A 56 7.79 -2.92 -9.25
CA THR A 56 8.40 -3.09 -10.57
C THR A 56 7.30 -2.81 -11.59
N ARG A 57 7.47 -1.75 -12.41
CA ARG A 57 6.50 -1.37 -13.45
C ARG A 57 6.61 -2.28 -14.66
N ASP A 58 5.66 -2.20 -15.60
CA ASP A 58 5.82 -2.85 -16.90
C ASP A 58 6.85 -2.09 -17.75
N PRO A 59 7.66 -2.78 -18.56
CA PRO A 59 8.59 -2.12 -19.47
C PRO A 59 7.88 -1.17 -20.44
N LYS A 60 8.44 0.03 -20.58
CA LYS A 60 8.05 1.05 -21.57
C LYS A 60 9.19 1.25 -22.56
N VAL A 61 8.96 2.03 -23.61
CA VAL A 61 9.95 2.24 -24.67
C VAL A 61 10.16 3.73 -24.85
N HIS A 62 11.43 4.14 -24.93
CA HIS A 62 11.83 5.50 -25.27
C HIS A 62 12.79 5.46 -26.47
N SER A 63 12.46 6.19 -27.54
CA SER A 63 13.29 6.26 -28.76
C SER A 63 13.74 4.88 -29.28
N GLY A 64 12.85 3.88 -29.22
CA GLY A 64 13.15 2.49 -29.63
C GLY A 64 13.96 1.68 -28.60
N ASN A 65 14.26 2.22 -27.43
CA ASN A 65 14.97 1.51 -26.36
C ASN A 65 13.98 1.16 -25.24
N PRO A 66 13.77 -0.12 -24.92
CA PRO A 66 12.95 -0.50 -23.79
C PRO A 66 13.63 -0.07 -22.48
N PHE A 67 12.83 0.33 -21.51
CA PHE A 67 13.23 0.68 -20.17
C PHE A 67 12.19 0.24 -19.14
N LEU A 68 12.63 0.06 -17.92
CA LEU A 68 11.86 -0.40 -16.78
C LEU A 68 12.20 0.50 -15.58
N VAL A 69 11.21 0.76 -14.74
CA VAL A 69 11.40 1.49 -13.49
C VAL A 69 11.00 0.63 -12.30
N GLU A 70 11.86 0.60 -11.29
CA GLU A 70 11.59 -0.03 -10.00
C GLU A 70 11.75 1.00 -8.88
N VAL A 71 10.82 1.01 -7.92
CA VAL A 71 10.80 1.95 -6.81
C VAL A 71 10.64 1.21 -5.49
N GLY A 72 11.41 1.62 -4.48
CA GLY A 72 11.26 1.19 -3.10
C GLY A 72 11.23 2.39 -2.17
N ILE A 73 10.33 2.41 -1.19
CA ILE A 73 10.29 3.43 -0.15
C ILE A 73 10.44 2.77 1.21
N VAL A 74 11.31 3.33 2.02
CA VAL A 74 11.56 2.93 3.39
C VAL A 74 11.22 4.09 4.31
N TYR A 75 10.56 3.83 5.43
CA TYR A 75 10.09 4.86 6.35
C TYR A 75 10.34 4.48 7.82
N GLY A 76 10.64 5.48 8.63
CA GLY A 76 10.76 5.36 10.09
C GLY A 76 12.11 4.82 10.56
N GLY A 77 12.11 4.20 11.74
CA GLY A 77 13.34 3.81 12.44
C GLY A 77 14.09 5.03 13.00
N ASP A 78 15.42 4.93 13.02
CA ASP A 78 16.33 5.97 13.48
C ASP A 78 16.64 7.04 12.41
N LEU A 79 15.80 7.13 11.37
CA LEU A 79 15.92 8.16 10.35
C LEU A 79 15.55 9.55 10.90
N PRO A 80 16.32 10.60 10.54
CA PRO A 80 16.04 11.96 10.99
C PRO A 80 14.71 12.48 10.41
N LYS A 81 13.83 12.99 11.28
CA LYS A 81 12.50 13.50 10.88
C LYS A 81 12.55 14.86 10.19
N ASP A 82 13.50 15.71 10.59
CA ASP A 82 13.62 17.09 10.10
C ASP A 82 14.63 17.24 8.94
N ALA A 83 15.09 16.13 8.37
CA ALA A 83 16.03 16.12 7.26
C ALA A 83 15.32 15.91 5.91
N PRO A 84 15.92 16.38 4.80
CA PRO A 84 15.45 15.99 3.48
C PRO A 84 15.58 14.48 3.29
N VAL A 85 14.59 13.90 2.61
CA VAL A 85 14.57 12.48 2.29
C VAL A 85 15.78 12.09 1.46
N GLN A 86 16.41 10.97 1.81
CA GLN A 86 17.55 10.46 1.06
C GLN A 86 17.05 9.73 -0.20
N ILE A 87 17.65 10.06 -1.35
CA ILE A 87 17.28 9.47 -2.65
C ILE A 87 18.42 8.58 -3.12
N LEU A 88 18.17 7.27 -3.17
CA LEU A 88 19.08 6.28 -3.73
C LEU A 88 18.75 6.08 -5.21
N ARG A 89 19.66 6.52 -6.07
CA ARG A 89 19.48 6.51 -7.53
C ARG A 89 20.29 5.36 -8.13
N PHE A 90 19.65 4.52 -8.94
CA PHE A 90 20.30 3.43 -9.64
C PHE A 90 19.97 3.47 -11.13
N ALA A 91 20.97 3.20 -11.96
CA ALA A 91 20.82 2.98 -13.39
C ALA A 91 21.50 1.67 -13.77
N ASN A 92 20.77 0.71 -14.38
CA ASN A 92 21.30 -0.62 -14.72
C ASN A 92 22.10 -1.27 -13.58
N ARG A 93 21.53 -1.29 -12.36
CA ARG A 93 22.16 -1.80 -11.12
C ARG A 93 23.41 -1.06 -10.64
N VAL A 94 23.78 0.07 -11.25
CA VAL A 94 24.90 0.92 -10.82
C VAL A 94 24.37 2.10 -10.00
N PRO A 95 24.89 2.36 -8.79
CA PRO A 95 24.49 3.51 -7.99
C PRO A 95 25.02 4.81 -8.60
N LEU A 96 24.17 5.83 -8.66
CA LEU A 96 24.52 7.18 -9.12
C LEU A 96 24.70 8.09 -7.90
N LEU A 97 25.94 8.50 -7.63
CA LEU A 97 26.28 9.26 -6.43
C LEU A 97 26.30 10.77 -6.66
N TYR A 98 26.78 11.24 -7.82
CA TYR A 98 26.97 12.66 -8.08
C TYR A 98 25.85 13.28 -8.94
N GLN A 99 25.82 14.61 -9.02
CA GLN A 99 24.91 15.38 -9.89
C GLN A 99 23.40 15.10 -9.66
N GLN A 100 22.98 15.02 -8.40
CA GLN A 100 21.58 14.76 -8.03
C GLN A 100 20.61 15.76 -8.69
N GLY A 101 20.90 17.06 -8.67
CA GLY A 101 20.01 18.09 -9.22
C GLY A 101 19.76 18.02 -10.75
N ALA A 102 20.64 17.36 -11.50
CA ALA A 102 20.47 17.18 -12.94
C ALA A 102 19.70 15.90 -13.31
N CYS A 103 19.49 14.99 -12.35
CA CYS A 103 18.94 13.67 -12.60
C CYS A 103 17.42 13.68 -12.76
N ALA A 104 16.91 12.97 -13.77
CA ALA A 104 15.48 12.75 -13.97
C ALA A 104 14.79 12.15 -12.75
N ILE A 105 15.47 11.24 -12.02
CA ILE A 105 14.93 10.62 -10.81
C ILE A 105 14.65 11.68 -9.75
N THR A 106 15.59 12.59 -9.50
CA THR A 106 15.42 13.63 -8.49
C THR A 106 14.31 14.59 -8.88
N LYS A 107 14.28 15.02 -10.14
CA LYS A 107 13.18 15.86 -10.65
C LYS A 107 11.82 15.19 -10.56
N ALA A 108 11.74 13.87 -10.81
CA ALA A 108 10.52 13.10 -10.64
C ALA A 108 10.09 12.98 -9.17
N VAL A 109 11.05 12.91 -8.23
CA VAL A 109 10.73 12.95 -6.79
C VAL A 109 10.26 14.36 -6.40
N GLU A 110 10.88 15.42 -6.92
CA GLU A 110 10.52 16.81 -6.63
C GLU A 110 9.14 17.20 -7.18
N SER A 111 8.70 16.62 -8.30
CA SER A 111 7.42 16.90 -8.96
C SER A 111 6.22 16.24 -8.29
N VAL A 112 6.44 15.19 -7.48
CA VAL A 112 5.38 14.50 -6.75
C VAL A 112 4.97 15.31 -5.52
N ASP A 113 3.65 15.47 -5.31
CA ASP A 113 3.09 16.11 -4.12
C ASP A 113 3.07 15.12 -2.95
N TRP A 114 4.15 15.14 -2.15
CA TRP A 114 4.36 14.20 -1.06
C TRP A 114 3.48 14.46 0.16
N ARG A 115 2.89 15.66 0.28
CA ARG A 115 1.98 16.02 1.37
C ARG A 115 0.75 15.12 1.38
N ARG A 116 0.29 14.71 0.18
CA ARG A 116 -0.83 13.78 0.03
C ARG A 116 -0.52 12.39 0.56
N TYR A 117 0.76 12.05 0.68
CA TYR A 117 1.27 10.74 1.11
C TYR A 117 1.87 10.76 2.53
N GLY A 118 1.73 11.88 3.26
CA GLY A 118 2.11 11.98 4.67
C GLY A 118 3.55 12.39 4.96
N LEU A 119 4.30 12.86 3.96
CA LEU A 119 5.60 13.52 4.16
C LEU A 119 5.45 15.05 4.09
N GLU A 120 6.36 15.79 4.73
CA GLU A 120 6.35 17.25 4.69
C GLU A 120 7.04 17.74 3.41
N GLN A 121 6.50 18.78 2.77
CA GLN A 121 7.13 19.39 1.58
C GLN A 121 6.96 20.90 1.64
N ARG A 122 7.96 21.56 2.25
CA ARG A 122 8.01 23.03 2.41
C ARG A 122 8.03 23.68 1.02
N GLY A 123 7.15 24.64 0.78
CA GLY A 123 7.08 25.35 -0.51
C GLY A 123 6.36 24.59 -1.65
N GLY A 124 6.07 23.29 -1.49
CA GLY A 124 5.17 22.54 -2.40
C GLY A 124 5.80 22.07 -3.70
N SER A 125 7.07 22.37 -3.88
CA SER A 125 7.94 21.81 -4.91
C SER A 125 9.31 21.60 -4.28
N GLY A 126 10.01 20.54 -4.69
CA GLY A 126 11.33 20.18 -4.16
C GLY A 126 11.31 18.88 -3.35
N ILE A 127 12.47 18.54 -2.79
CA ILE A 127 12.66 17.27 -2.08
C ILE A 127 11.83 17.28 -0.78
N PRO A 128 11.02 16.24 -0.51
CA PRO A 128 10.27 16.15 0.73
C PRO A 128 11.19 15.99 1.95
N PHE A 129 10.66 16.35 3.11
CA PHE A 129 11.27 16.20 4.42
C PHE A 129 10.55 15.10 5.19
N GLY A 130 11.32 14.28 5.91
CA GLY A 130 10.79 13.21 6.73
C GLY A 130 11.75 12.04 6.88
N PRO A 131 11.44 11.12 7.80
CA PRO A 131 12.26 9.94 8.07
C PRO A 131 12.03 8.88 6.99
N ALA A 132 12.41 9.16 5.75
CA ALA A 132 12.23 8.27 4.62
C ALA A 132 13.48 8.16 3.73
N ILE A 133 13.60 7.02 3.06
CA ILE A 133 14.57 6.77 1.99
C ILE A 133 13.79 6.29 0.77
N ILE A 134 14.06 6.91 -0.38
CA ILE A 134 13.45 6.56 -1.66
C ILE A 134 14.52 5.97 -2.57
N LEU A 135 14.35 4.71 -2.96
CA LEU A 135 15.16 4.05 -3.96
C LEU A 135 14.42 4.06 -5.30
N VAL A 136 15.11 4.50 -6.36
CA VAL A 136 14.61 4.41 -7.73
C VAL A 136 15.68 3.79 -8.61
N HIS A 137 15.32 2.72 -9.30
CA HIS A 137 16.13 2.02 -10.26
C HIS A 137 15.53 2.15 -11.66
N VAL A 138 16.34 2.58 -12.62
CA VAL A 138 15.99 2.61 -14.05
C VAL A 138 16.86 1.58 -14.77
N ALA A 139 16.23 0.58 -15.38
CA ALA A 139 16.90 -0.39 -16.25
C ALA A 139 16.56 -0.09 -17.70
N SER A 140 17.55 -0.01 -18.59
CA SER A 140 17.34 0.15 -20.03
C SER A 140 18.52 -0.39 -20.81
N THR A 141 18.28 -0.81 -22.05
CA THR A 141 19.36 -1.15 -23.01
C THR A 141 20.28 0.04 -23.25
N LYS A 142 19.71 1.25 -23.27
CA LYS A 142 20.44 2.51 -23.43
C LYS A 142 19.89 3.56 -22.47
N VAL A 143 20.53 3.68 -21.31
CA VAL A 143 20.21 4.74 -20.36
C VAL A 143 20.65 6.10 -20.93
N PRO A 144 19.75 7.09 -21.02
CA PRO A 144 20.10 8.41 -21.50
C PRO A 144 20.79 9.19 -20.38
N PHE A 145 22.10 9.32 -20.43
CA PHE A 145 22.86 10.12 -19.46
C PHE A 145 22.98 11.57 -19.91
N THR A 146 23.03 12.51 -18.95
CA THR A 146 23.26 13.94 -19.21
C THR A 146 24.69 14.25 -19.64
N SER A 147 25.65 13.46 -19.17
CA SER A 147 27.08 13.62 -19.44
C SER A 147 27.76 12.28 -19.70
N GLU A 148 28.93 12.32 -20.33
CA GLU A 148 29.77 11.13 -20.61
C GLU A 148 30.22 10.41 -19.34
N ALA A 149 30.26 11.12 -18.20
CA ALA A 149 30.60 10.56 -16.89
C ALA A 149 29.51 9.63 -16.33
N LYS A 150 28.31 9.60 -16.92
CA LYS A 150 27.18 8.73 -16.55
C LYS A 150 26.68 8.89 -15.10
N GLU A 151 26.75 10.10 -14.56
CA GLU A 151 26.37 10.41 -13.17
C GLU A 151 24.88 10.74 -12.98
N ALA A 152 24.18 11.14 -14.04
CA ALA A 152 22.78 11.53 -13.99
C ALA A 152 22.01 11.13 -15.25
N ILE A 153 20.76 10.70 -15.06
CA ILE A 153 19.84 10.36 -16.14
C ILE A 153 19.22 11.66 -16.68
N ALA A 154 19.19 11.81 -18.00
CA ALA A 154 18.60 12.95 -18.68
C ALA A 154 17.09 13.01 -18.46
N THR A 155 16.57 14.24 -18.36
CA THR A 155 15.15 14.53 -18.11
C THR A 155 14.34 14.30 -19.38
N ILE A 156 14.00 13.05 -19.65
CA ILE A 156 13.15 12.64 -20.76
C ILE A 156 11.71 12.50 -20.26
N PRO A 157 10.70 13.11 -20.92
CA PRO A 157 9.32 13.09 -20.46
C PRO A 157 8.75 11.69 -20.25
N GLU A 158 9.01 10.72 -21.14
CA GLU A 158 8.46 9.36 -20.99
C GLU A 158 9.05 8.64 -19.77
N ILE A 159 10.36 8.81 -19.51
CA ILE A 159 11.03 8.21 -18.35
C ILE A 159 10.56 8.89 -17.06
N GLN A 160 10.49 10.22 -17.06
CA GLN A 160 10.06 10.98 -15.88
C GLN A 160 8.62 10.63 -15.48
N ALA A 161 7.69 10.63 -16.44
CA ALA A 161 6.29 10.29 -16.17
C ALA A 161 6.16 8.87 -15.58
N GLU A 162 6.93 7.92 -16.09
CA GLU A 162 6.93 6.54 -15.62
C GLU A 162 7.47 6.42 -14.17
N ILE A 163 8.54 7.17 -13.85
CA ILE A 163 9.07 7.26 -12.47
C ILE A 163 8.03 7.89 -11.54
N GLU A 164 7.35 8.96 -11.96
CA GLU A 164 6.32 9.60 -11.15
C GLU A 164 5.15 8.67 -10.85
N LEU A 165 4.69 7.88 -11.84
CA LEU A 165 3.64 6.90 -11.64
C LEU A 165 4.05 5.82 -10.63
N ALA A 166 5.29 5.31 -10.75
CA ALA A 166 5.83 4.34 -9.80
C ALA A 166 5.91 4.90 -8.37
N LEU A 167 6.42 6.13 -8.21
CA LEU A 167 6.48 6.83 -6.92
C LEU A 167 5.09 7.04 -6.31
N LYS A 168 4.08 7.40 -7.11
CA LYS A 168 2.69 7.57 -6.65
C LYS A 168 2.06 6.27 -6.15
N ILE A 169 2.42 5.12 -6.72
CA ILE A 169 1.97 3.80 -6.23
C ILE A 169 2.58 3.54 -4.85
N CYS A 170 3.91 3.64 -4.71
CA CYS A 170 4.57 3.43 -3.42
C CYS A 170 4.13 4.45 -2.36
N GLY A 171 3.89 5.70 -2.76
CA GLY A 171 3.37 6.76 -1.88
C GLY A 171 1.98 6.44 -1.31
N ARG A 172 1.11 5.79 -2.08
CA ARG A 172 -0.19 5.30 -1.57
C ARG A 172 -0.01 4.26 -0.47
N SER A 173 0.89 3.29 -0.68
CA SER A 173 1.20 2.27 0.35
C SER A 173 1.78 2.91 1.62
N LEU A 174 2.65 3.90 1.48
CA LEU A 174 3.17 4.68 2.62
C LEU A 174 2.05 5.39 3.38
N LYS A 175 1.13 6.05 2.67
CA LYS A 175 -0.01 6.73 3.28
C LYS A 175 -0.89 5.79 4.09
N THR A 176 -1.19 4.61 3.56
CA THR A 176 -1.96 3.58 4.27
C THR A 176 -1.29 3.20 5.59
N HIS A 177 0.03 2.97 5.56
CA HIS A 177 0.80 2.67 6.76
C HIS A 177 0.78 3.83 7.79
N LEU A 178 0.96 5.08 7.34
CA LEU A 178 0.92 6.25 8.23
C LEU A 178 -0.46 6.44 8.88
N ASN A 179 -1.54 6.29 8.11
CA ASN A 179 -2.91 6.33 8.63
C ASN A 179 -3.18 5.21 9.64
N LYS A 180 -2.67 4.00 9.38
CA LYS A 180 -2.74 2.86 10.31
C LYS A 180 -2.03 3.18 11.62
N LYS A 181 -0.84 3.77 11.54
CA LYS A 181 -0.05 4.17 12.71
C LYS A 181 -0.74 5.26 13.54
N GLU A 182 -1.28 6.29 12.90
CA GLU A 182 -1.99 7.38 13.58
C GLU A 182 -3.28 6.89 14.25
N THR A 183 -4.05 6.04 13.57
CA THR A 183 -5.26 5.43 14.15
C THR A 183 -4.91 4.52 15.33
N LYS A 184 -3.83 3.71 15.21
CA LYS A 184 -3.35 2.85 16.31
C LYS A 184 -2.89 3.66 17.52
N SER A 185 -2.17 4.78 17.33
CA SER A 185 -1.70 5.62 18.44
C SER A 185 -2.86 6.32 19.17
N LYS A 186 -3.78 6.96 18.43
CA LYS A 186 -4.98 7.61 19.00
C LYS A 186 -5.83 6.61 19.78
N THR A 187 -5.98 5.40 19.25
CA THR A 187 -6.81 4.39 19.91
C THR A 187 -6.12 3.76 21.11
N ARG A 188 -4.80 3.56 21.06
CA ARG A 188 -4.02 3.11 22.23
C ARG A 188 -4.14 4.09 23.40
N VAL A 189 -4.09 5.40 23.13
CA VAL A 189 -4.32 6.42 24.18
C VAL A 189 -5.75 6.32 24.74
N LYS A 190 -6.77 6.17 23.89
CA LYS A 190 -8.15 5.93 24.37
C LYS A 190 -8.25 4.68 25.24
N PHE A 191 -7.56 3.61 24.86
CA PHE A 191 -7.55 2.36 25.59
C PHE A 191 -6.89 2.48 26.96
N GLU A 192 -5.73 3.14 27.05
CA GLU A 192 -5.04 3.42 28.31
C GLU A 192 -5.94 4.20 29.28
N ILE A 193 -6.64 5.22 28.76
CA ILE A 193 -7.62 5.98 29.55
C ILE A 193 -8.74 5.06 30.07
N VAL A 194 -9.24 4.13 29.25
CA VAL A 194 -10.37 3.27 29.60
C VAL A 194 -9.97 2.12 30.54
N GLN A 195 -8.79 1.53 30.39
CA GLN A 195 -8.36 0.40 31.20
C GLN A 195 -7.70 0.81 32.51
N GLU A 196 -6.88 1.86 32.51
CA GLU A 196 -6.13 2.26 33.70
C GLU A 196 -6.83 3.40 34.44
N ILE A 197 -7.15 4.48 33.71
CA ILE A 197 -7.64 5.70 34.34
C ILE A 197 -9.09 5.54 34.82
N LEU A 198 -9.97 4.93 34.02
CA LEU A 198 -11.39 4.81 34.37
C LEU A 198 -11.63 3.98 35.65
N PRO A 199 -11.00 2.81 35.88
CA PRO A 199 -11.12 2.10 37.15
C PRO A 199 -10.55 2.87 38.34
N LEU A 200 -9.43 3.58 38.14
CA LEU A 200 -8.85 4.42 39.19
C LEU A 200 -9.78 5.58 39.59
N ILE A 201 -10.41 6.22 38.62
CA ILE A 201 -11.45 7.25 38.87
C ILE A 201 -12.60 6.62 39.63
N ALA A 202 -13.12 5.48 39.16
CA ALA A 202 -14.24 4.80 39.79
C ALA A 202 -13.95 4.42 41.25
N GLN A 203 -12.76 3.89 41.54
CA GLN A 203 -12.32 3.55 42.90
C GLN A 203 -12.18 4.79 43.79
N LYS A 204 -11.55 5.86 43.29
CA LYS A 204 -11.40 7.12 44.05
C LYS A 204 -12.75 7.77 44.35
N SER A 205 -13.62 7.87 43.36
CA SER A 205 -14.97 8.43 43.53
C SER A 205 -15.82 7.58 44.48
N ALA A 206 -15.76 6.25 44.36
CA ALA A 206 -16.43 5.32 45.27
C ALA A 206 -15.94 5.50 46.72
N LYS A 207 -14.63 5.66 46.93
CA LYS A 207 -14.03 5.91 48.25
C LYS A 207 -14.46 7.24 48.86
N ILE A 208 -14.52 8.31 48.06
CA ILE A 208 -14.96 9.64 48.54
C ILE A 208 -16.44 9.62 48.95
N VAL A 209 -17.29 8.94 48.18
CA VAL A 209 -18.74 8.89 48.41
C VAL A 209 -19.13 7.76 49.38
N GLY A 210 -18.20 6.87 49.75
CA GLY A 210 -18.43 5.73 50.64
C GLY A 210 -19.33 4.64 50.04
N LYS A 211 -19.37 4.51 48.71
CA LYS A 211 -20.22 3.55 47.97
C LYS A 211 -19.38 2.45 47.31
N PRO A 212 -19.96 1.28 46.95
CA PRO A 212 -19.25 0.27 46.17
C PRO A 212 -18.88 0.79 44.77
N VAL A 213 -17.82 0.23 44.20
CA VAL A 213 -17.34 0.60 42.85
C VAL A 213 -18.43 0.27 41.82
N PRO A 214 -18.84 1.23 40.98
CA PRO A 214 -19.86 0.99 39.97
C PRO A 214 -19.37 0.01 38.89
N LYS A 215 -20.29 -0.75 38.28
CA LYS A 215 -19.99 -1.59 37.12
C LYS A 215 -19.67 -0.71 35.92
N LEU A 216 -18.43 -0.80 35.41
CA LEU A 216 -17.93 0.08 34.34
C LEU A 216 -18.25 -0.42 32.93
N SER A 217 -18.74 -1.66 32.77
CA SER A 217 -18.96 -2.29 31.47
C SER A 217 -19.80 -1.43 30.52
N GLY A 218 -20.88 -0.81 31.02
CA GLY A 218 -21.75 0.06 30.20
C GLY A 218 -21.12 1.40 29.81
N SER A 219 -20.17 1.92 30.59
CA SER A 219 -19.45 3.16 30.25
C SER A 219 -18.32 2.87 29.26
N ILE A 220 -17.63 1.74 29.45
CA ILE A 220 -16.57 1.26 28.56
C ILE A 220 -17.10 1.08 27.14
N THR A 221 -18.25 0.43 26.97
CA THR A 221 -18.84 0.20 25.64
C THR A 221 -19.30 1.49 24.96
N LYS A 222 -19.78 2.48 25.71
CA LYS A 222 -20.16 3.79 25.16
C LYS A 222 -18.96 4.63 24.71
N ILE A 223 -17.84 4.54 25.43
CA ILE A 223 -16.63 5.32 25.10
C ILE A 223 -15.89 4.69 23.92
N MET A 224 -15.77 3.35 23.91
CA MET A 224 -15.01 2.64 22.89
C MET A 224 -15.86 2.35 21.64
N ASN A 225 -17.06 1.76 21.80
CA ASN A 225 -17.97 1.35 20.72
C ASN A 225 -17.29 0.72 19.49
N VAL A 226 -16.25 -0.09 19.72
CA VAL A 226 -15.45 -0.72 18.66
C VAL A 226 -15.04 -2.13 19.06
N VAL A 227 -14.81 -2.97 18.07
CA VAL A 227 -14.11 -4.25 18.21
C VAL A 227 -12.62 -3.99 18.08
N TRP A 228 -11.86 -4.40 19.09
CA TRP A 228 -10.42 -4.22 19.14
C TRP A 228 -9.73 -5.54 18.85
N VAL A 229 -8.84 -5.56 17.87
CA VAL A 229 -8.01 -6.71 17.53
C VAL A 229 -6.57 -6.35 17.87
N ASP A 230 -6.01 -7.03 18.86
CA ASP A 230 -4.60 -6.92 19.23
C ASP A 230 -3.84 -8.14 18.70
N ASP A 231 -2.65 -7.89 18.17
CA ASP A 231 -1.82 -8.94 17.58
C ASP A 231 -0.42 -8.89 18.19
N ALA A 232 0.10 -10.07 18.52
CA ALA A 232 1.44 -10.22 19.04
C ALA A 232 2.13 -11.39 18.35
N VAL A 233 3.31 -11.12 17.80
CA VAL A 233 4.21 -12.11 17.22
C VAL A 233 5.42 -12.26 18.14
N SER A 234 5.69 -13.48 18.61
CA SER A 234 6.93 -13.79 19.32
C SER A 234 7.66 -14.95 18.65
N PHE A 235 8.98 -14.83 18.51
CA PHE A 235 9.80 -15.89 17.93
C PHE A 235 10.47 -16.71 19.04
N GLU A 236 10.10 -17.98 19.15
CA GLU A 236 10.68 -18.93 20.11
C GLU A 236 11.12 -20.21 19.40
N LYS A 237 12.41 -20.56 19.52
CA LYS A 237 12.97 -21.87 19.11
C LYS A 237 12.63 -22.29 17.66
N GLY A 238 12.66 -21.36 16.69
CA GLY A 238 12.37 -21.66 15.28
C GLY A 238 10.88 -21.67 14.92
N HIS A 239 10.02 -21.29 15.87
CA HIS A 239 8.59 -21.11 15.66
C HIS A 239 8.18 -19.66 15.95
N HIS A 240 7.37 -19.09 15.07
CA HIS A 240 6.67 -17.82 15.35
C HIS A 240 5.37 -18.13 16.05
N ARG A 241 5.21 -17.74 17.32
CA ARG A 241 3.95 -17.80 18.05
C ARG A 241 3.18 -16.53 17.80
N ILE A 242 1.97 -16.68 17.27
CA ILE A 242 1.07 -15.58 16.96
C ILE A 242 -0.12 -15.68 17.91
N ARG A 243 -0.38 -14.59 18.62
CA ARG A 243 -1.56 -14.41 19.46
C ARG A 243 -2.36 -13.24 18.92
N VAL A 244 -3.60 -13.52 18.53
CA VAL A 244 -4.59 -12.51 18.17
C VAL A 244 -5.65 -12.46 19.26
N SER A 245 -5.77 -11.34 19.96
CA SER A 245 -6.77 -11.11 21.01
C SER A 245 -7.83 -10.13 20.52
N ILE A 246 -9.08 -10.59 20.45
CA ILE A 246 -10.22 -9.83 19.96
C ILE A 246 -11.11 -9.44 21.14
N TYR A 247 -11.36 -8.16 21.33
CA TYR A 247 -12.23 -7.62 22.38
C TYR A 247 -13.42 -6.93 21.75
N ASN A 248 -14.63 -7.34 22.11
CA ASN A 248 -15.83 -6.65 21.65
C ASN A 248 -16.25 -5.56 22.65
N TYR A 249 -15.94 -4.30 22.37
CA TYR A 249 -16.44 -3.15 23.15
C TYR A 249 -17.69 -2.50 22.54
N THR A 250 -18.37 -3.16 21.61
CA THR A 250 -19.67 -2.67 21.12
C THR A 250 -20.81 -3.10 22.05
N PRO A 251 -21.93 -2.36 22.10
CA PRO A 251 -23.10 -2.73 22.89
C PRO A 251 -23.77 -4.03 22.43
N GLN A 252 -23.59 -4.39 21.16
CA GLN A 252 -24.17 -5.59 20.56
C GLN A 252 -23.13 -6.71 20.46
N SER A 253 -23.61 -7.94 20.43
CA SER A 253 -22.77 -9.08 20.06
C SER A 253 -22.38 -9.01 18.59
N GLN A 254 -21.11 -9.16 18.27
CA GLN A 254 -20.61 -9.10 16.90
C GLN A 254 -20.25 -10.49 16.38
N LYS A 255 -20.50 -10.72 15.08
CA LYS A 255 -20.02 -11.90 14.34
C LYS A 255 -19.41 -11.41 13.04
N PHE A 256 -18.15 -11.74 12.82
CA PHE A 256 -17.40 -11.33 11.63
C PHE A 256 -16.29 -12.35 11.34
N ASN A 257 -15.72 -12.29 10.15
CA ASN A 257 -14.65 -13.19 9.74
C ASN A 257 -13.31 -12.46 9.83
N LEU A 258 -12.27 -13.17 10.25
CA LEU A 258 -10.91 -12.69 10.31
C LEU A 258 -10.10 -13.35 9.19
N HIS A 259 -9.35 -12.57 8.44
CA HIS A 259 -8.47 -13.07 7.39
C HIS A 259 -7.04 -12.64 7.66
N MET A 260 -6.07 -13.50 7.39
CA MET A 260 -4.65 -13.19 7.53
C MET A 260 -3.87 -13.69 6.32
N VAL A 261 -2.82 -12.96 5.94
CA VAL A 261 -1.85 -13.39 4.93
C VAL A 261 -0.65 -14.01 5.66
N LEU A 262 -0.46 -15.31 5.47
CA LEU A 262 0.63 -16.07 6.08
C LEU A 262 1.56 -16.60 4.98
N PRO A 263 2.87 -16.75 5.24
CA PRO A 263 3.76 -17.37 4.28
C PRO A 263 3.31 -18.80 3.92
N PRO A 264 3.25 -19.15 2.62
CA PRO A 264 2.73 -20.43 2.18
C PRO A 264 3.55 -21.59 2.74
N GLY A 265 2.87 -22.61 3.27
CA GLY A 265 3.50 -23.81 3.85
C GLY A 265 4.10 -23.64 5.25
N ALA A 266 4.06 -22.44 5.84
CA ALA A 266 4.61 -22.19 7.17
C ALA A 266 3.61 -22.44 8.32
N PHE A 267 2.33 -22.67 8.04
CA PHE A 267 1.29 -22.80 9.07
C PHE A 267 1.36 -24.16 9.79
N ASP A 268 1.56 -24.15 11.11
CA ASP A 268 1.50 -25.36 11.93
C ASP A 268 0.08 -25.56 12.47
N TYR A 269 -0.52 -26.70 12.12
CA TYR A 269 -1.86 -27.07 12.57
C TYR A 269 -1.90 -27.59 14.02
N LYS A 270 -0.74 -27.76 14.67
CA LYS A 270 -0.66 -28.34 16.02
C LYS A 270 -1.07 -27.33 17.09
N GLY A 271 -2.00 -27.75 17.98
CA GLY A 271 -2.38 -26.99 19.18
C GLY A 271 -3.36 -25.83 18.95
N LEU A 272 -3.99 -25.76 17.78
CA LEU A 272 -5.03 -24.77 17.47
C LEU A 272 -6.28 -24.99 18.33
N GLN A 273 -6.73 -23.92 18.98
CA GLN A 273 -8.05 -23.88 19.63
C GLN A 273 -9.17 -23.61 18.61
N PHE A 274 -8.86 -22.87 17.54
CA PHE A 274 -9.78 -22.52 16.45
C PHE A 274 -9.15 -22.84 15.11
N PHE A 275 -9.74 -23.79 14.39
CA PHE A 275 -9.28 -24.15 13.05
C PHE A 275 -9.74 -23.11 12.03
N PRO A 276 -8.89 -22.74 11.06
CA PRO A 276 -9.30 -21.88 9.95
C PRO A 276 -10.35 -22.58 9.09
N THR A 277 -11.32 -21.82 8.62
CA THR A 277 -12.40 -22.28 7.74
C THR A 277 -11.89 -22.50 6.31
N GLU A 278 -10.97 -21.65 5.86
CA GLU A 278 -10.36 -21.74 4.53
C GLU A 278 -8.86 -21.46 4.61
N VAL A 279 -8.04 -22.31 4.00
CA VAL A 279 -6.59 -22.13 3.84
C VAL A 279 -6.29 -22.26 2.36
N ARG A 280 -5.86 -21.17 1.72
CA ARG A 280 -5.53 -21.15 0.30
C ARG A 280 -4.04 -21.37 0.07
N GLU A 281 -3.70 -21.88 -1.10
CA GLU A 281 -2.31 -22.14 -1.52
C GLU A 281 -1.47 -20.86 -1.64
N ASP A 282 -2.11 -19.70 -1.81
CA ASP A 282 -1.46 -18.38 -1.85
C ASP A 282 -1.09 -17.85 -0.45
N GLY A 283 -1.34 -18.62 0.62
CA GLY A 283 -1.03 -18.25 2.00
C GLY A 283 -2.13 -17.46 2.69
N LYS A 284 -3.27 -17.19 2.04
CA LYS A 284 -4.43 -16.55 2.66
C LYS A 284 -5.18 -17.54 3.55
N VAL A 285 -5.42 -17.14 4.79
CA VAL A 285 -6.14 -17.95 5.78
C VAL A 285 -7.34 -17.18 6.31
N THR A 286 -8.50 -17.83 6.36
CA THR A 286 -9.76 -17.26 6.83
C THR A 286 -10.27 -18.02 8.06
N TRP A 287 -10.66 -17.28 9.10
CA TRP A 287 -11.35 -17.79 10.28
C TRP A 287 -12.75 -17.18 10.38
N GLU A 288 -13.77 -18.03 10.43
CA GLU A 288 -15.11 -17.60 10.85
C GLU A 288 -15.17 -17.56 12.38
N LEU A 289 -15.32 -16.36 12.95
CA LEU A 289 -15.34 -16.21 14.39
C LEU A 289 -16.71 -16.58 14.97
N PRO A 290 -16.75 -17.20 16.17
CA PRO A 290 -17.98 -17.34 16.91
C PRO A 290 -18.54 -15.97 17.29
N LYS A 291 -19.84 -15.92 17.62
CA LYS A 291 -20.50 -14.70 18.05
C LYS A 291 -19.92 -14.23 19.39
N ILE A 292 -19.25 -13.08 19.40
CA ILE A 292 -18.58 -12.52 20.59
C ILE A 292 -19.55 -11.61 21.33
N ALA A 293 -19.87 -11.89 22.60
CA ALA A 293 -20.77 -11.04 23.37
C ALA A 293 -20.16 -9.68 23.69
N SER A 294 -20.99 -8.72 24.11
CA SER A 294 -20.51 -7.39 24.54
C SER A 294 -19.58 -7.53 25.74
N THR A 295 -18.45 -6.83 25.73
CA THR A 295 -17.36 -6.88 26.73
C THR A 295 -16.65 -8.22 26.88
N GLU A 296 -16.85 -9.15 25.95
CA GLU A 296 -16.16 -10.44 25.93
C GLU A 296 -14.86 -10.38 25.10
N ARG A 297 -13.94 -11.28 25.42
CA ARG A 297 -12.64 -11.44 24.77
C ARG A 297 -12.54 -12.83 24.14
N LEU A 298 -12.06 -12.89 22.90
CA LEU A 298 -11.72 -14.12 22.19
C LEU A 298 -10.23 -14.14 21.84
N ASP A 299 -9.53 -15.21 22.18
CA ASP A 299 -8.10 -15.37 21.86
C ASP A 299 -7.89 -16.48 20.82
N ILE A 300 -7.17 -16.15 19.76
CA ILE A 300 -6.72 -17.09 18.74
C ILE A 300 -5.20 -17.22 18.87
N ASN A 301 -4.73 -18.42 19.15
CA ASN A 301 -3.30 -18.71 19.28
C ASN A 301 -2.91 -19.77 18.26
N PHE A 302 -1.86 -19.51 17.50
CA PHE A 302 -1.28 -20.46 16.55
C PHE A 302 0.22 -20.25 16.38
N SER A 303 0.89 -21.18 15.71
CA SER A 303 2.32 -21.09 15.44
C SER A 303 2.64 -21.29 13.96
N LEU A 304 3.65 -20.58 13.48
CA LEU A 304 4.27 -20.82 12.18
C LEU A 304 5.62 -21.52 12.37
N SER A 305 5.93 -22.48 11.50
CA SER A 305 7.16 -23.25 11.47
C SER A 305 7.89 -23.08 10.13
N GLY A 306 9.22 -23.18 10.13
CA GLY A 306 10.02 -23.17 8.89
C GLY A 306 10.38 -21.78 8.36
N LEU A 307 10.15 -20.73 9.15
CA LEU A 307 10.52 -19.34 8.81
C LEU A 307 11.67 -18.87 9.70
N ASN A 308 12.59 -18.07 9.16
CA ASN A 308 13.55 -17.38 10.00
C ASN A 308 12.85 -16.25 10.77
N LYS A 309 13.53 -15.73 11.80
CA LYS A 309 13.01 -14.63 12.61
C LYS A 309 12.63 -13.40 11.77
N GLU A 310 13.36 -13.15 10.68
CA GLU A 310 13.24 -11.95 9.83
C GLU A 310 12.22 -12.07 8.69
N ASP A 311 11.70 -13.28 8.48
CA ASP A 311 10.77 -13.56 7.37
C ASP A 311 9.31 -13.21 7.74
N TYR A 312 9.02 -12.99 9.03
CA TYR A 312 7.67 -12.68 9.52
C TYR A 312 7.72 -11.77 10.76
N ASP A 313 7.49 -10.47 10.55
CA ASP A 313 7.60 -9.44 11.60
C ASP A 313 6.25 -8.80 11.97
N GLU A 314 5.29 -8.78 11.04
CA GLU A 314 3.98 -8.13 11.21
C GLU A 314 2.85 -9.03 10.69
N ASN A 315 1.73 -9.04 11.41
CA ASN A 315 0.52 -9.68 10.95
C ASN A 315 -0.30 -8.72 10.08
N GLU A 316 -0.58 -9.11 8.83
CA GLU A 316 -1.58 -8.47 8.00
C GLU A 316 -2.94 -9.09 8.30
N ILE A 317 -3.73 -8.41 9.14
CA ILE A 317 -5.05 -8.86 9.59
C ILE A 317 -6.12 -8.06 8.86
N TYR A 318 -7.05 -8.77 8.23
CA TYR A 318 -8.23 -8.22 7.58
C TYR A 318 -9.50 -8.77 8.25
N ALA A 319 -10.60 -8.03 8.13
CA ALA A 319 -11.90 -8.41 8.65
C ALA A 319 -12.99 -8.22 7.59
N SER A 320 -13.96 -9.14 7.57
CA SER A 320 -15.16 -9.05 6.73
C SER A 320 -16.42 -9.33 7.55
N GLY A 321 -17.54 -8.73 7.17
CA GLY A 321 -18.82 -8.87 7.88
C GLY A 321 -19.01 -7.96 9.10
N ILE A 322 -18.13 -6.98 9.31
CA ILE A 322 -18.27 -5.89 10.28
C ILE A 322 -18.06 -4.54 9.60
N ASP A 323 -18.70 -3.49 10.11
CA ASP A 323 -18.45 -2.12 9.66
C ASP A 323 -16.95 -1.77 9.87
N PRO A 324 -16.21 -1.37 8.83
CA PRO A 324 -14.80 -0.98 8.95
C PRO A 324 -14.54 0.12 9.98
N VAL A 325 -15.53 0.98 10.26
CA VAL A 325 -15.42 2.04 11.27
C VAL A 325 -15.50 1.46 12.70
N ALA A 326 -16.17 0.32 12.86
CA ALA A 326 -16.39 -0.33 14.13
C ALA A 326 -15.27 -1.30 14.52
N ILE A 327 -14.27 -1.54 13.68
CA ILE A 327 -13.14 -2.44 13.97
C ILE A 327 -11.81 -1.69 13.96
N ILE A 328 -10.96 -1.99 14.93
CA ILE A 328 -9.63 -1.40 15.04
C ILE A 328 -8.60 -2.51 15.24
N GLY A 329 -7.52 -2.46 14.47
CA GLY A 329 -6.47 -3.49 14.46
C GLY A 329 -6.60 -4.50 13.32
N ALA A 330 -7.70 -4.48 12.56
CA ALA A 330 -7.89 -5.22 11.32
C ALA A 330 -8.37 -4.28 10.20
N GLU A 331 -7.91 -4.53 8.97
CA GLU A 331 -8.31 -3.76 7.79
C GLU A 331 -9.58 -4.35 7.15
N PRO A 332 -10.40 -3.56 6.44
CA PRO A 332 -11.46 -4.14 5.63
C PRO A 332 -10.86 -5.08 4.58
N LEU A 333 -11.56 -6.19 4.33
CA LEU A 333 -11.14 -7.14 3.30
C LEU A 333 -10.99 -6.43 1.94
N PRO A 334 -9.82 -6.50 1.28
CA PRO A 334 -9.63 -5.92 -0.05
C PRO A 334 -10.60 -6.56 -1.05
N GLY A 335 -11.15 -5.78 -1.98
CA GLY A 335 -12.07 -6.31 -3.00
C GLY A 335 -11.41 -7.31 -3.96
N ASP A 336 -10.08 -7.27 -4.03
CA ASP A 336 -9.17 -8.13 -4.77
C ASP A 336 -8.70 -9.36 -3.97
N TRP A 337 -9.25 -9.61 -2.77
CA TRP A 337 -8.90 -10.76 -1.93
C TRP A 337 -9.07 -12.12 -2.63
N ASP A 338 -10.10 -12.26 -3.45
CA ASP A 338 -10.41 -13.49 -4.21
C ASP A 338 -9.78 -13.54 -5.60
N LEU A 339 -9.18 -12.44 -6.07
CA LEU A 339 -8.49 -12.42 -7.34
C LEU A 339 -7.10 -13.03 -7.14
N LYS A 340 -6.94 -14.30 -7.52
CA LYS A 340 -5.62 -14.81 -7.93
C LYS A 340 -5.15 -13.86 -9.01
N GLY A 341 -3.98 -13.23 -8.85
CA GLY A 341 -3.46 -12.21 -9.75
C GLY A 341 -3.81 -12.55 -11.19
N LEU A 342 -4.78 -11.81 -11.74
CA LEU A 342 -5.16 -12.00 -13.13
C LEU A 342 -3.90 -11.66 -13.93
N GLU A 343 -3.28 -12.68 -14.52
CA GLU A 343 -2.75 -12.51 -15.86
C GLU A 343 -3.89 -11.92 -16.67
N VAL A 344 -3.83 -10.62 -16.89
CA VAL A 344 -4.72 -9.92 -17.80
C VAL A 344 -4.39 -10.45 -19.19
N THR A 345 -4.95 -11.60 -19.54
CA THR A 345 -5.23 -11.89 -20.94
C THR A 345 -6.36 -10.95 -21.31
N GLU A 346 -6.00 -9.77 -21.80
CA GLU A 346 -6.89 -8.98 -22.67
C GLU A 346 -7.24 -9.88 -23.85
N SER A 347 -8.32 -10.66 -23.71
CA SER A 347 -9.01 -11.23 -24.86
C SER A 347 -9.62 -10.06 -25.61
N VAL A 348 -8.96 -9.71 -26.70
CA VAL A 348 -9.43 -8.76 -27.71
C VAL A 348 -10.78 -9.26 -28.23
N GLU A 349 -11.88 -8.66 -27.77
CA GLU A 349 -13.11 -8.57 -28.55
C GLU A 349 -13.64 -7.15 -28.47
N ALA A 350 -13.20 -6.34 -29.43
CA ALA A 350 -13.89 -5.15 -29.84
C ALA A 350 -15.25 -5.57 -30.44
N LYS A 351 -16.31 -5.54 -29.64
CA LYS A 351 -17.66 -5.38 -30.18
C LYS A 351 -17.83 -3.90 -30.54
N GLY A 352 -17.91 -3.64 -31.83
CA GLY A 352 -18.19 -2.31 -32.38
C GLY A 352 -19.55 -1.77 -31.91
N PRO A 353 -19.78 -0.45 -32.06
CA PRO A 353 -21.01 0.18 -31.63
C PRO A 353 -22.21 -0.40 -32.41
N ALA A 354 -23.27 -0.74 -31.66
CA ALA A 354 -24.58 -1.07 -32.21
C ALA A 354 -25.18 0.17 -32.90
N PRO A 355 -25.98 -0.01 -33.97
CA PRO A 355 -26.62 1.11 -34.66
C PRO A 355 -27.64 1.80 -33.75
N GLU A 356 -27.63 3.13 -33.82
CA GLU A 356 -28.55 4.05 -33.15
C GLU A 356 -30.00 3.69 -33.52
N GLU A 357 -30.82 3.41 -32.50
CA GLU A 357 -32.28 3.43 -32.62
C GLU A 357 -32.73 4.89 -32.66
N GLU A 358 -33.48 5.25 -33.69
CA GLU A 358 -34.14 6.55 -33.84
C GLU A 358 -35.07 6.80 -32.64
N GLU A 359 -34.68 7.71 -31.75
CA GLU A 359 -35.60 8.32 -30.79
C GLU A 359 -36.46 9.33 -31.56
N GLU A 360 -37.76 9.05 -31.68
CA GLU A 360 -38.78 9.99 -32.17
C GLU A 360 -38.76 11.27 -31.31
N GLU A 361 -38.34 12.39 -31.91
CA GLU A 361 -38.53 13.73 -31.37
C GLU A 361 -40.04 14.02 -31.23
N VAL A 362 -40.50 14.15 -29.98
CA VAL A 362 -41.84 14.65 -29.66
C VAL A 362 -41.80 16.18 -29.73
N ASP A 363 -42.32 16.72 -30.83
CA ASP A 363 -42.45 18.15 -31.11
C ASP A 363 -43.51 18.78 -30.16
N TYR A 364 -43.07 19.71 -29.31
CA TYR A 364 -43.93 20.49 -28.42
C TYR A 364 -43.93 21.95 -28.87
N ASP A 365 -44.70 22.23 -29.93
CA ASP A 365 -45.00 23.60 -30.32
C ASP A 365 -46.43 24.01 -29.94
N GLU A 366 -46.45 25.11 -29.20
CA GLU A 366 -47.44 26.18 -29.15
C GLU A 366 -48.87 25.88 -28.64
N ALA A 367 -49.03 26.29 -27.38
CA ALA A 367 -50.26 26.80 -26.81
C ALA A 367 -51.02 27.73 -27.77
N LYS A 368 -52.26 27.37 -28.08
CA LYS A 368 -53.33 28.33 -28.37
C LYS A 368 -54.54 28.06 -27.49
N GLU A 369 -54.97 29.16 -26.90
CA GLU A 369 -56.11 29.36 -26.02
C GLU A 369 -57.41 28.77 -26.57
N ALA A 370 -58.18 28.14 -25.70
CA ALA A 370 -59.64 28.10 -25.80
C ALA A 370 -60.20 28.36 -24.39
N LEU A 371 -60.52 29.64 -24.14
CA LEU A 371 -61.44 30.03 -23.08
C LEU A 371 -62.84 29.54 -23.47
N ASN A 372 -63.44 28.73 -22.60
CA ASN A 372 -64.86 28.39 -22.65
C ASN A 372 -65.69 29.60 -22.15
N ASP A 373 -66.74 29.89 -22.91
CA ASP A 373 -68.10 30.30 -22.50
C ASP A 373 -68.26 31.04 -21.16
N ASP A 374 -68.40 32.36 -21.23
CA ASP A 374 -69.63 33.11 -20.88
C ASP A 374 -69.52 34.60 -21.26
#